data_AF-A0A534VM85-F1
#
_entry.id   AF-A0A534VM85-F1
#
_cell.length_a   1.000
_cell.length_b   1.000
_cell.length_c   1.000
_cell.angle_alpha   90.00
_cell.angle_beta   90.00
_cell.angle_gamma   90.00
#
_symmetry.space_group_name_H-M   'P 1'
#
loop_
_entity.id
_entity.type
_entity.pdbx_description
1 polymer ?
#
loop_
_entity_poly.entity_id
_entity_poly.type
_entity_poly.pdbx_seq_one_letter_code
_entity_poly.pdbx_strand_id
1 'polypeptide(L)' 'GYQSHANAVRETKRGTRDPTYLVYTLGKLQILKLRDDYRRKAGASFRLQDFHDAFLRQGFPPVKIIRRAMLGDDSPTL' A
#
# COMPACT_ATOMS: atom_id res chain seq x y z
N GLY A 1 -10.53 16.97 -17.57
CA GLY A 1 -10.13 15.71 -16.89
C GLY A 1 -10.88 14.55 -17.51
N TYR A 2 -10.41 13.32 -17.34
CA TYR A 2 -10.99 12.12 -17.97
C TYR A 2 -12.27 11.57 -17.28
N GLN A 3 -12.91 12.36 -16.40
CA GLN A 3 -14.10 11.99 -15.63
C GLN A 3 -15.28 12.89 -16.01
N SER A 4 -16.50 12.34 -15.94
CA SER A 4 -17.72 13.13 -16.17
C SER A 4 -17.88 14.21 -15.09
N HIS A 5 -18.54 15.33 -15.45
CA HIS A 5 -18.82 16.41 -14.50
C HIS A 5 -19.57 15.91 -13.25
N ALA A 6 -20.58 15.06 -13.43
CA ALA A 6 -21.34 14.47 -12.32
C ALA A 6 -20.45 13.67 -11.35
N ASN A 7 -19.52 12.86 -11.87
CA ASN A 7 -18.57 12.13 -11.03
C ASN A 7 -17.59 13.06 -10.31
N ALA A 8 -17.06 14.06 -11.01
CA ALA A 8 -16.12 15.02 -10.42
C ALA A 8 -16.74 15.74 -9.21
N VAL A 9 -17.96 16.26 -9.35
CA VAL A 9 -18.67 16.93 -8.26
C VAL A 9 -18.93 15.99 -7.08
N ARG A 10 -19.32 14.73 -7.34
CA ARG A 10 -19.55 13.73 -6.28
C ARG A 10 -18.27 13.45 -5.50
N GLU A 11 -17.16 13.19 -6.18
CA GLU A 11 -15.89 12.87 -5.52
C GLU A 11 -15.29 14.09 -4.81
N THR A 12 -15.43 15.31 -5.34
CA THR A 12 -15.04 16.53 -4.62
C THR A 12 -15.81 16.67 -3.30
N LYS A 13 -17.14 16.46 -3.31
CA LYS A 13 -17.95 16.50 -2.09
C LYS A 13 -17.60 15.39 -1.11
N ARG A 14 -17.24 14.20 -1.59
CA ARG A 14 -16.77 13.10 -0.73
C ARG A 14 -15.42 13.48 -0.10
N GLY A 15 -14.48 13.97 -0.89
CA GLY A 15 -13.13 14.31 -0.44
C GLY A 15 -13.06 15.44 0.59
N THR A 16 -14.04 16.35 0.64
CA THR A 16 -14.11 17.40 1.67
C THR A 16 -14.73 16.93 3.00
N ARG A 17 -15.27 15.72 3.05
CA ARG A 17 -16.02 15.19 4.22
C ARG A 17 -15.46 13.89 4.77
N ASP A 18 -14.90 13.06 3.90
CA ASP A 18 -14.36 11.75 4.25
C ASP A 18 -12.86 11.87 4.53
N PRO A 19 -12.41 11.79 5.81
CA PRO A 19 -10.99 11.87 6.14
C PRO A 19 -10.19 10.68 5.59
N THR A 20 -10.86 9.62 5.13
CA THR A 20 -10.23 8.44 4.53
C THR A 20 -10.14 8.51 3.01
N TYR A 21 -10.49 9.63 2.38
CA TYR A 21 -10.55 9.76 0.91
C TYR A 21 -9.27 9.32 0.18
N LEU A 22 -8.10 9.47 0.80
CA LEU A 22 -6.79 9.16 0.20
C LEU A 22 -6.26 7.75 0.51
N VAL A 23 -6.97 6.92 1.29
CA VAL A 23 -6.43 5.63 1.78
C VAL A 23 -6.09 4.65 0.66
N TYR A 24 -6.79 4.69 -0.47
CA TYR A 24 -6.47 3.84 -1.62
C TYR A 24 -5.05 4.11 -2.14
N THR A 25 -4.73 5.39 -2.39
CA THR A 25 -3.41 5.77 -2.88
C THR A 25 -2.35 5.59 -1.80
N LEU A 26 -2.65 5.94 -0.56
CA LEU A 26 -1.73 5.73 0.57
C LEU A 26 -1.35 4.25 0.72
N GLY A 27 -2.33 3.35 0.80
CA GLY A 27 -2.09 1.91 0.91
C GLY A 27 -1.31 1.35 -0.29
N LYS A 28 -1.65 1.78 -1.51
CA LYS A 28 -0.88 1.41 -2.71
C LYS A 28 0.60 1.81 -2.60
N LEU A 29 0.89 3.05 -2.21
CA LEU A 29 2.26 3.53 -2.09
C LEU A 29 3.03 2.78 -0.99
N GLN A 30 2.38 2.49 0.15
CA GLN A 30 3.00 1.72 1.23
C GLN A 30 3.32 0.27 0.80
N ILE A 31 2.43 -0.38 0.04
CA ILE A 31 2.66 -1.74 -0.48
C ILE A 31 3.79 -1.75 -1.52
N LEU A 32 3.84 -0.75 -2.40
CA LEU A 32 4.91 -0.63 -3.39
C LEU A 32 6.27 -0.44 -2.71
N LYS A 33 6.36 0.46 -1.72
CA LYS A 33 7.56 0.65 -0.92
C LYS A 33 7.97 -0.61 -0.17
N LEU A 34 7.01 -1.30 0.45
CA LEU A 34 7.27 -2.58 1.12
C LEU A 34 7.87 -3.62 0.17
N ARG A 35 7.33 -3.76 -1.05
CA ARG A 35 7.88 -4.66 -2.07
C ARG A 35 9.31 -4.29 -2.44
N ASP A 36 9.58 -3.00 -2.65
CA ASP A 36 10.90 -2.54 -3.05
C ASP A 36 11.93 -2.76 -1.91
N ASP A 37 11.51 -2.57 -0.65
CA ASP A 37 12.33 -2.85 0.52
C ASP A 37 12.58 -4.35 0.73
N TYR A 38 11.56 -5.18 0.53
CA TYR A 38 11.68 -6.63 0.54
C TYR A 38 12.63 -7.12 -0.56
N ARG A 39 12.55 -6.53 -1.76
CA ARG A 39 13.47 -6.80 -2.86
C ARG A 39 14.90 -6.44 -2.50
N ARG A 40 15.14 -5.29 -1.86
CA ARG A 40 16.48 -4.90 -1.39
C ARG A 40 17.02 -5.88 -0.35
N LYS A 41 16.19 -6.35 0.59
CA LYS A 41 16.56 -7.34 1.61
C LYS A 41 16.91 -8.70 1.01
N ALA A 42 16.14 -9.17 0.03
CA ALA A 42 16.37 -10.46 -0.63
C ALA A 42 17.54 -10.42 -1.64
N GLY A 43 17.81 -9.27 -2.25
CA GLY A 43 18.88 -9.13 -3.24
C GLY A 43 18.66 -10.05 -4.45
N ALA A 44 19.68 -10.82 -4.82
CA ALA A 44 19.64 -11.72 -5.98
C ALA A 44 18.63 -12.87 -5.84
N SER A 45 18.20 -13.22 -4.62
CA SER A 45 17.19 -14.27 -4.40
C SER A 45 15.75 -13.76 -4.50
N PHE A 46 15.55 -12.47 -4.81
CA PHE A 46 14.20 -11.91 -4.89
C PHE A 46 13.34 -12.60 -5.96
N ARG A 47 12.16 -13.04 -5.54
CA ARG A 47 11.07 -13.50 -6.40
C ARG A 47 9.80 -12.73 -6.07
N LEU A 48 9.12 -12.23 -7.10
CA LEU A 48 7.89 -11.46 -6.93
C LEU A 48 6.76 -12.31 -6.32
N GLN A 49 6.71 -13.59 -6.67
CA GLN A 49 5.74 -14.53 -6.12
C GLN A 49 5.92 -14.69 -4.60
N ASP A 50 7.14 -14.92 -4.12
CA ASP A 50 7.41 -15.08 -2.68
C ASP A 50 6.99 -13.84 -1.87
N PHE A 51 7.16 -12.65 -2.45
CA PHE A 51 6.64 -11.41 -1.87
C PHE A 51 5.11 -11.44 -1.76
N HIS A 52 4.40 -11.77 -2.85
CA HIS A 52 2.94 -11.83 -2.85
C HIS A 52 2.41 -12.89 -1.89
N ASP A 53 3.02 -14.08 -1.86
CA ASP A 53 2.65 -15.16 -0.96
C ASP A 53 2.86 -14.76 0.50
N ALA A 54 3.99 -14.13 0.83
CA ALA A 54 4.27 -13.64 2.17
C ALA A 54 3.34 -12.50 2.60
N PHE A 55 3.04 -11.57 1.69
CA PHE A 55 2.16 -10.42 1.93
C PHE A 55 0.70 -10.87 2.15
N LEU A 56 0.15 -11.68 1.25
CA LEU A 56 -1.25 -12.14 1.32
C LEU A 56 -1.49 -13.07 2.50
N ARG A 57 -0.47 -13.84 2.92
CA ARG A 57 -0.56 -14.68 4.13
C ARG A 57 -0.79 -13.87 5.41
N GLN A 58 -0.49 -12.57 5.43
CA GLN A 58 -0.74 -11.72 6.59
C GLN A 58 -2.24 -11.39 6.79
N GLY A 59 -3.09 -11.61 5.79
CA GLY A 59 -4.49 -11.16 5.82
C GLY A 59 -4.60 -9.64 5.63
N PHE A 60 -5.42 -8.98 6.44
CA PHE A 60 -5.73 -7.54 6.31
C PHE A 60 -5.39 -6.65 7.53
N PRO A 61 -4.28 -6.87 8.28
CA PRO A 61 -3.85 -5.91 9.30
C PRO A 61 -3.29 -4.63 8.65
N PRO A 62 -3.08 -3.55 9.43
CA PRO A 62 -2.46 -2.32 8.91
C PRO A 62 -1.09 -2.59 8.26
N VAL A 63 -0.78 -1.90 7.17
CA VAL A 63 0.46 -2.13 6.38
C VAL A 63 1.74 -2.02 7.24
N LYS A 64 1.73 -1.19 8.28
CA LYS A 64 2.85 -1.10 9.25
C LYS A 64 3.13 -2.44 9.95
N ILE A 65 2.08 -3.19 10.30
CA ILE A 65 2.20 -4.50 10.97
C ILE A 65 2.73 -5.55 9.98
N ILE A 66 2.18 -5.58 8.76
CA ILE A 66 2.65 -6.44 7.67
C ILE A 66 4.13 -6.18 7.40
N ARG A 67 4.52 -4.91 7.28
CA ARG A 67 5.90 -4.50 7.04
C ARG A 67 6.85 -5.02 8.12
N ARG A 68 6.50 -4.85 9.39
CA ARG A 68 7.29 -5.38 10.51
C ARG A 68 7.43 -6.89 10.44
N ALA A 69 6.35 -7.62 10.13
CA ALA A 69 6.39 -9.07 9.99
C ALA A 69 7.29 -9.54 8.82
N MET A 70 7.30 -8.81 7.70
CA MET A 70 8.07 -9.20 6.50
C MET A 70 9.53 -8.73 6.53
N LEU A 71 9.80 -7.54 7.07
CA LEU A 71 11.15 -6.96 7.10
C LEU A 71 11.89 -7.25 8.41
N GLY A 72 11.17 -7.45 9.52
CA GLY A 72 11.77 -7.68 10.84
C GLY A 72 12.28 -6.42 11.52
N ASP A 73 11.86 -5.24 11.07
CA ASP A 73 12.26 -3.94 11.61
C ASP A 73 11.07 -2.97 11.69
N ASP A 74 11.29 -1.80 12.30
CA ASP A 74 10.30 -0.72 12.44
C ASP A 74 10.51 0.43 11.44
N SER A 75 11.12 0.13 10.28
CA SER A 75 11.35 1.14 9.24
C SER A 75 10.02 1.74 8.73
N PRO A 76 10.01 3.01 8.31
CA PRO A 76 8.77 3.73 7.99
C PRO A 76 8.06 3.15 6.75
N THR A 77 6.73 3.29 6.72
CA THR A 77 5.89 2.79 5.62
C THR A 77 5.89 3.69 4.38
N LEU A 78 6.37 4.92 4.51
CA LEU A 78 6.63 5.89 3.44
C LEU A 78 7.94 6.60 3.75
#